data_AF-A0A835W414-F1
#
_entry.id   AF-A0A835W414-F1
#
_cell.length_a   1.000
_cell.length_b   1.000
_cell.length_c   1.000
_cell.angle_alpha   90.00
_cell.angle_beta   90.00
_cell.angle_gamma   90.00
#
_symmetry.space_group_name_H-M   'P 1'
#
loop_
_entity.id
_entity.type
_entity.pdbx_description
1 polymer ?
#
loop_
_entity_poly.entity_id
_entity_poly.type
_entity_poly.pdbx_seq_one_letter_code
_entity_poly.pdbx_strand_id
1 'polypeptide(L)'
;MSVCRNLEELQTLLSQRLPAWSDPRDFINIAAAWRGTTVARGTFLLLNSHYLPLVPRIRLAVDCSIVLWALAQPGLASDGAAEAQLGPALLQHLVEPRELSNILLALKGLQLGSEQAELVAAVAAEGMRRGFDGYDPQALSNSAWALAQMSSEIGLDVPAWQRQWFAAAAEAARRPGAMAGAKPQAWSNLLYALALVRQQPPPELFDASTDVFTANGNVQDCTNTLWAMAVLQLRHAGLEAAFRNRLGELLQRDPECAVCSVHVRM
;
A
#
# COMPACT_ATOMS: atom_id res chain seq x y z
N MET A 1 9.83 15.03 27.58
CA MET A 1 9.86 15.42 26.15
C MET A 1 9.04 16.68 26.00
N SER A 2 9.65 17.76 25.50
CA SER A 2 8.91 18.99 25.18
C SER A 2 8.05 18.72 23.95
N VAL A 3 6.74 18.90 24.06
CA VAL A 3 5.83 18.84 22.91
C VAL A 3 5.88 20.19 22.23
N CYS A 4 6.47 20.27 21.03
CA CYS A 4 6.50 21.48 20.22
C CYS A 4 5.05 21.92 19.92
N ARG A 5 4.74 23.20 20.14
CA ARG A 5 3.37 23.74 20.01
C ARG A 5 3.14 24.48 18.70
N ASN A 6 4.20 24.87 18.00
CA ASN A 6 4.13 25.59 16.73
C ASN A 6 5.33 25.30 15.79
N LEU A 7 5.26 25.85 14.57
CA LEU A 7 6.23 25.64 13.48
C LEU A 7 7.63 26.18 13.81
N GLU A 8 7.72 27.36 14.43
CA GLU A 8 9.01 28.02 14.76
C GLU A 8 9.77 27.27 15.86
N GLU A 9 9.06 26.76 16.87
CA GLU A 9 9.64 25.90 17.91
C GLU A 9 10.20 24.60 17.32
N LEU A 10 9.46 23.99 16.39
CA LEU A 10 9.89 22.78 15.71
C LEU A 10 11.11 23.04 14.80
N GLN A 11 11.09 24.12 14.01
CA GLN A 11 12.21 24.52 13.14
C GLN A 11 13.48 24.83 13.93
N THR A 12 13.34 25.52 15.05
CA THR A 12 14.47 25.85 15.94
C THR A 12 15.06 24.58 16.56
N LEU A 13 14.20 23.68 17.05
CA LEU A 13 14.63 22.41 17.63
C LEU A 13 15.35 21.53 16.59
N LEU A 14 14.82 21.44 15.36
CA LEU A 14 15.42 20.65 14.29
C LEU A 14 16.76 21.23 13.82
N SER A 15 16.83 22.56 13.62
CA SER A 15 18.07 23.23 13.17
C SER A 15 19.20 23.13 14.20
N GLN A 16 18.87 23.15 15.50
CA GLN A 16 19.85 22.96 16.57
C GLN A 16 20.35 21.52 16.68
N ARG A 17 19.51 20.53 16.31
CA ARG A 17 19.83 19.12 16.46
C ARG A 17 20.45 18.52 15.20
N LEU A 18 20.18 19.08 14.01
CA LEU A 18 20.67 18.63 12.71
C LEU A 18 22.17 18.27 12.68
N PRO A 19 23.08 19.11 13.23
CA PRO A 19 24.52 18.85 13.18
C PRO A 19 24.96 17.67 14.06
N ALA A 20 24.14 17.24 15.02
CA ALA A 20 24.44 16.17 15.98
C ALA A 20 23.82 14.81 15.61
N TRP A 21 23.02 14.76 14.54
CA TRP A 21 22.31 13.54 14.14
C TRP A 21 23.27 12.46 13.68
N SER A 22 23.33 11.39 14.46
CA SER A 22 24.29 10.32 14.23
C SER A 22 23.81 8.92 14.61
N ASP A 23 22.72 8.81 15.40
CA ASP A 23 22.16 7.54 15.90
C ASP A 23 20.74 7.27 15.36
N PRO A 24 20.37 6.02 15.04
CA PRO A 24 19.01 5.59 14.70
C PRO A 24 17.88 6.12 15.60
N ARG A 25 18.15 6.35 16.89
CA ARG A 25 17.18 6.88 17.86
C ARG A 25 16.78 8.33 17.57
N ASP A 26 17.64 9.11 16.92
CA ASP A 26 17.32 10.49 16.53
C ASP A 26 16.21 10.50 15.47
N PHE A 27 16.20 9.52 14.56
CA PHE A 27 15.19 9.38 13.51
C PHE A 27 13.83 8.96 14.05
N ILE A 28 13.78 7.93 14.91
CA ILE A 28 12.52 7.44 15.51
C ILE A 28 11.83 8.53 16.33
N ASN A 29 12.61 9.33 17.07
CA ASN A 29 12.06 10.43 17.88
C ASN A 29 11.44 11.55 17.03
N ILE A 30 12.01 11.85 15.86
CA ILE A 30 11.47 12.84 14.93
C ILE A 30 10.23 12.32 14.21
N ALA A 31 10.27 11.07 13.76
CA ALA A 31 9.11 10.39 13.21
C ALA A 31 7.92 10.37 14.19
N ALA A 32 8.19 10.11 15.47
CA ALA A 32 7.19 10.16 16.53
C ALA A 32 6.66 11.57 16.79
N ALA A 33 7.54 12.58 16.76
CA ALA A 33 7.14 13.99 16.88
C ALA A 33 6.23 14.42 15.71
N TRP A 34 6.50 13.96 14.49
CA TRP A 34 5.70 14.26 13.30
C TRP A 34 4.33 13.59 13.28
N ARG A 35 4.19 12.36 13.82
CA ARG A 35 2.88 11.69 13.95
C ARG A 35 1.89 12.48 14.83
N GLY A 36 2.38 13.41 15.65
CA GLY A 36 1.58 14.21 16.59
C GLY A 36 1.20 15.61 16.12
N THR A 37 1.70 16.10 14.97
CA THR A 37 1.53 17.51 14.58
C THR A 37 0.99 17.67 13.16
N THR A 38 -0.09 18.45 13.01
CA THR A 38 -0.70 18.88 11.73
C THR A 38 0.13 19.90 10.94
N VAL A 39 1.36 20.18 11.36
CA VAL A 39 2.19 21.30 10.89
C VAL A 39 3.44 20.75 10.20
N ALA A 40 3.29 20.24 8.98
CA ALA A 40 4.38 19.56 8.25
C ALA A 40 4.89 20.30 7.00
N ARG A 41 4.15 21.31 6.51
CA ARG A 41 4.31 21.82 5.12
C ARG A 41 5.64 22.55 4.83
N GLY A 42 6.11 23.43 5.72
CA GLY A 42 7.29 24.27 5.47
C GLY A 42 8.63 23.69 5.94
N THR A 43 8.59 22.81 6.94
CA THR A 43 9.78 22.23 7.58
C THR A 43 10.39 21.11 6.73
N PHE A 44 9.56 20.38 5.99
CA PHE A 44 10.00 19.23 5.20
C PHE A 44 10.86 19.66 3.99
N LEU A 45 10.43 20.70 3.25
CA LEU A 45 11.18 21.25 2.11
C LEU A 45 12.56 21.80 2.53
N LEU A 46 12.65 22.38 3.74
CA LEU A 46 13.90 22.89 4.29
C LEU A 46 14.89 21.76 4.64
N LEU A 47 14.38 20.57 5.00
CA LEU A 47 15.19 19.42 5.39
C LEU A 47 15.56 18.52 4.21
N ASN A 48 14.85 18.59 3.08
CA ASN A 48 15.09 17.80 1.86
C ASN A 48 16.58 17.82 1.41
N SER A 49 17.19 19.01 1.35
CA SER A 49 18.61 19.18 1.01
C SER A 49 19.58 18.61 2.05
N HIS A 50 19.13 18.44 3.30
CA HIS A 50 19.91 17.90 4.41
C HIS A 50 19.69 16.39 4.65
N TYR A 51 18.62 15.81 4.09
CA TYR A 51 18.33 14.38 4.18
C TYR A 51 19.18 13.55 3.21
N LEU A 52 19.44 14.06 1.99
CA LEU A 52 20.18 13.34 0.96
C LEU A 52 21.51 12.72 1.45
N PRO A 53 22.35 13.46 2.22
CA PRO A 53 23.60 12.91 2.76
C PRO A 53 23.41 11.89 3.89
N LEU A 54 22.24 11.85 4.52
CA LEU A 54 21.91 10.94 5.63
C LEU A 54 21.28 9.63 5.14
N VAL A 55 20.74 9.59 3.92
CA VAL A 55 20.14 8.40 3.31
C VAL A 55 21.02 7.14 3.43
N PRO A 56 22.35 7.19 3.14
CA PRO A 56 23.23 6.03 3.30
C PRO A 56 23.40 5.54 4.74
N ARG A 57 23.01 6.35 5.72
CA ARG A 57 23.15 6.07 7.17
C ARG A 57 21.86 5.53 7.78
N ILE A 58 20.74 5.55 7.04
CA ILE A 58 19.48 4.97 7.48
C ILE A 58 19.61 3.45 7.38
N ARG A 59 19.61 2.79 8.55
CA ARG A 59 19.82 1.32 8.65
C ARG A 59 18.53 0.54 8.79
N LEU A 60 17.46 1.20 9.23
CA LEU A 60 16.15 0.58 9.39
C LEU A 60 15.24 1.08 8.28
N ALA A 61 14.70 0.13 7.55
CA ALA A 61 13.94 0.38 6.36
C ALA A 61 12.61 1.14 6.71
N VAL A 62 12.06 0.89 7.91
CA VAL A 62 10.88 1.60 8.45
C VAL A 62 11.10 3.12 8.53
N ASP A 63 12.34 3.57 8.76
CA ASP A 63 12.67 4.99 8.85
C ASP A 63 12.65 5.65 7.45
N CYS A 64 13.03 4.91 6.39
CA CYS A 64 12.86 5.35 5.00
C CYS A 64 11.37 5.46 4.62
N SER A 65 10.53 4.51 5.08
CA SER A 65 9.09 4.51 4.79
C SER A 65 8.35 5.72 5.37
N ILE A 66 8.81 6.21 6.53
CA ILE A 66 8.23 7.38 7.20
C ILE A 66 8.56 8.67 6.45
N VAL A 67 9.78 8.78 5.92
CA VAL A 67 10.21 9.93 5.10
C VAL A 67 9.43 9.97 3.78
N LEU A 68 9.24 8.83 3.12
CA LEU A 68 8.44 8.73 1.89
C LEU A 68 6.94 9.00 2.14
N TRP A 69 6.40 8.52 3.26
CA TRP A 69 5.03 8.86 3.69
C TRP A 69 4.87 10.37 3.95
N ALA A 70 5.87 11.00 4.57
CA ALA A 70 5.85 12.44 4.86
C ALA A 70 5.96 13.28 3.57
N LEU A 71 6.81 12.90 2.62
CA LEU A 71 6.92 13.53 1.29
C LEU A 71 5.59 13.59 0.57
N ALA A 72 4.80 12.54 0.68
CA ALA A 72 3.56 12.40 -0.05
C ALA A 72 2.37 13.17 0.58
N GLN A 73 2.53 13.86 1.71
CA GLN A 73 1.42 14.55 2.40
C GLN A 73 0.82 15.73 1.58
N PRO A 74 -0.51 15.88 1.50
CA PRO A 74 -1.16 16.96 0.77
C PRO A 74 -0.69 18.34 1.26
N GLY A 75 -0.31 19.19 0.31
CA GLY A 75 0.19 20.55 0.57
C GLY A 75 1.70 20.69 0.38
N LEU A 76 2.48 19.61 0.32
CA LEU A 76 3.86 19.68 -0.16
C LEU A 76 3.86 19.82 -1.68
N ALA A 77 3.70 21.05 -2.17
CA ALA A 77 4.05 21.36 -3.56
C ALA A 77 5.57 21.40 -3.63
N SER A 78 6.20 20.24 -3.79
CA SER A 78 7.50 20.18 -4.45
C SER A 78 7.24 20.25 -5.96
N ASP A 79 8.21 20.73 -6.71
CA ASP A 79 8.29 20.59 -8.17
C ASP A 79 8.59 19.14 -8.60
N GLY A 80 8.31 18.15 -7.74
CA GLY A 80 8.64 16.73 -7.93
C GLY A 80 10.14 16.40 -7.81
N ALA A 81 11.03 17.41 -7.72
CA ALA A 81 12.47 17.17 -7.76
C ALA A 81 13.00 16.48 -6.49
N ALA A 82 12.37 16.70 -5.34
CA ALA A 82 12.69 16.05 -4.08
C ALA A 82 12.38 14.55 -4.12
N GLU A 83 11.19 14.20 -4.62
CA GLU A 83 10.69 12.84 -4.78
C GLU A 83 11.50 12.06 -5.80
N ALA A 84 11.84 12.71 -6.93
CA ALA A 84 12.67 12.12 -7.98
C ALA A 84 14.11 11.82 -7.53
N GLN A 85 14.67 12.61 -6.59
CA GLN A 85 16.03 12.43 -6.08
C GLN A 85 16.11 11.52 -4.85
N LEU A 86 15.23 11.71 -3.86
CA LEU A 86 15.23 10.93 -2.62
C LEU A 86 14.56 9.56 -2.79
N GLY A 87 13.56 9.45 -3.65
CA GLY A 87 12.82 8.20 -3.88
C GLY A 87 13.74 7.03 -4.22
N PRO A 88 14.53 7.11 -5.31
CA PRO A 88 15.45 6.05 -5.69
C PRO A 88 16.50 5.72 -4.63
N ALA A 89 17.04 6.74 -3.95
CA ALA A 89 18.05 6.56 -2.90
C ALA A 89 17.46 5.85 -1.67
N LEU A 90 16.28 6.24 -1.21
CA LEU A 90 15.58 5.59 -0.09
C LEU A 90 15.15 4.17 -0.45
N LEU A 91 14.71 3.93 -1.70
CA LEU A 91 14.35 2.59 -2.20
C LEU A 91 15.52 1.60 -2.17
N GLN A 92 16.76 2.07 -2.37
CA GLN A 92 17.96 1.22 -2.25
C GLN A 92 18.23 0.77 -0.80
N HIS A 93 17.75 1.52 0.19
CA HIS A 93 17.91 1.21 1.61
C HIS A 93 16.67 0.57 2.25
N LEU A 94 15.55 0.46 1.51
CA LEU A 94 14.39 -0.30 1.95
C LEU A 94 14.71 -1.80 1.81
N VAL A 95 14.94 -2.46 2.94
CA VAL A 95 15.29 -3.89 2.98
C VAL A 95 14.04 -4.76 3.02
N GLU A 96 12.95 -4.27 3.65
CA GLU A 96 11.79 -5.09 3.96
C GLU A 96 10.61 -4.91 2.98
N PRO A 97 10.14 -6.00 2.34
CA PRO A 97 9.00 -6.00 1.42
C PRO A 97 7.70 -5.38 1.95
N ARG A 98 7.43 -5.55 3.25
CA ARG A 98 6.26 -4.97 3.92
C ARG A 98 6.24 -3.44 3.83
N GLU A 99 7.40 -2.81 3.77
CA GLU A 99 7.50 -1.36 3.77
C GLU A 99 7.22 -0.77 2.40
N LEU A 100 7.58 -1.47 1.32
CA LEU A 100 7.16 -1.12 -0.04
C LEU A 100 5.63 -1.07 -0.12
N SER A 101 4.95 -2.05 0.50
CA SER A 101 3.49 -2.06 0.58
C SER A 101 2.93 -0.87 1.39
N ASN A 102 3.52 -0.57 2.55
CA ASN A 102 3.10 0.56 3.37
C ASN A 102 3.28 1.90 2.65
N ILE A 103 4.34 2.04 1.84
CA ILE A 103 4.58 3.23 1.03
C ILE A 103 3.51 3.37 -0.06
N LEU A 104 3.13 2.27 -0.73
CA LEU A 104 2.05 2.32 -1.73
C LEU A 104 0.71 2.69 -1.08
N LEU A 105 0.39 2.13 0.10
CA LEU A 105 -0.80 2.53 0.86
C LEU A 105 -0.78 3.99 1.28
N ALA A 106 0.38 4.49 1.71
CA ALA A 106 0.59 5.89 2.03
C ALA A 106 0.25 6.76 0.83
N LEU A 107 0.93 6.52 -0.30
CA LEU A 107 0.74 7.25 -1.55
C LEU A 107 -0.73 7.24 -1.99
N LYS A 108 -1.46 6.12 -1.79
CA LYS A 108 -2.89 6.01 -2.13
C LYS A 108 -3.73 6.97 -1.31
N GLY A 109 -3.50 7.00 0.00
CA GLY A 109 -4.30 7.80 0.94
C GLY A 109 -4.24 9.30 0.70
N LEU A 110 -3.28 9.74 -0.12
CA LEU A 110 -2.94 11.15 -0.29
C LEU A 110 -3.54 11.75 -1.56
N GLN A 111 -4.25 10.93 -2.38
CA GLN A 111 -5.04 11.36 -3.54
C GLN A 111 -4.28 12.30 -4.50
N LEU A 112 -3.04 11.93 -4.83
CA LEU A 112 -2.06 12.81 -5.47
C LEU A 112 -2.14 12.78 -7.01
N GLY A 113 -1.73 13.88 -7.65
CA GLY A 113 -1.76 14.09 -9.10
C GLY A 113 -0.62 13.45 -9.88
N SER A 114 -0.41 13.90 -11.13
CA SER A 114 0.50 13.29 -12.10
C SER A 114 1.99 13.32 -11.74
N GLU A 115 2.42 14.24 -10.87
CA GLU A 115 3.84 14.47 -10.54
C GLU A 115 4.46 13.34 -9.71
N GLN A 116 3.66 12.56 -8.97
CA GLN A 116 4.16 11.46 -8.14
C GLN A 116 3.99 10.07 -8.78
N ALA A 117 3.52 10.02 -10.04
CA ALA A 117 3.41 8.78 -10.81
C ALA A 117 4.76 8.06 -10.97
N GLU A 118 5.86 8.82 -11.05
CA GLU A 118 7.22 8.28 -11.15
C GLU A 118 7.67 7.58 -9.86
N LEU A 119 7.36 8.14 -8.70
CA LEU A 119 7.68 7.51 -7.41
C LEU A 119 6.86 6.23 -7.20
N VAL A 120 5.56 6.26 -7.52
CA VAL A 120 4.69 5.07 -7.48
C VAL A 120 5.27 3.98 -8.40
N ALA A 121 5.63 4.34 -9.63
CA ALA A 121 6.23 3.42 -10.59
C ALA A 121 7.58 2.87 -10.08
N ALA A 122 8.42 3.68 -9.46
CA ALA A 122 9.71 3.25 -8.90
C ALA A 122 9.54 2.26 -7.74
N VAL A 123 8.63 2.54 -6.79
CA VAL A 123 8.32 1.63 -5.67
C VAL A 123 7.73 0.32 -6.19
N ALA A 124 6.82 0.39 -7.16
CA ALA A 124 6.22 -0.78 -7.77
C ALA A 124 7.27 -1.63 -8.53
N ALA A 125 8.15 -0.97 -9.30
CA ALA A 125 9.23 -1.61 -10.05
C ALA A 125 10.22 -2.32 -9.12
N GLU A 126 10.49 -1.77 -7.93
CA GLU A 126 11.39 -2.41 -6.97
C GLU A 126 10.83 -3.73 -6.43
N GLY A 127 9.52 -3.79 -6.13
CA GLY A 127 8.85 -5.03 -5.76
C GLY A 127 8.95 -6.09 -6.87
N MET A 128 8.72 -5.71 -8.13
CA MET A 128 8.89 -6.60 -9.28
C MET A 128 10.33 -7.07 -9.48
N ARG A 129 11.31 -6.15 -9.36
CA ARG A 129 12.74 -6.44 -9.54
C ARG A 129 13.23 -7.48 -8.53
N ARG A 130 12.71 -7.43 -7.29
CA ARG A 130 12.95 -8.44 -6.25
C ARG A 130 12.08 -9.69 -6.39
N GLY A 131 11.25 -9.76 -7.44
CA GLY A 131 10.34 -10.87 -7.66
C GLY A 131 9.30 -11.05 -6.55
N PHE A 132 8.99 -10.01 -5.78
CA PHE A 132 8.16 -10.05 -4.57
C PHE A 132 8.69 -10.97 -3.47
N ASP A 133 9.99 -11.28 -3.46
CA ASP A 133 10.57 -12.06 -2.37
C ASP A 133 10.38 -11.37 -1.02
N GLY A 134 10.03 -12.15 0.00
CA GLY A 134 9.67 -11.70 1.36
C GLY A 134 8.37 -10.89 1.48
N TYR A 135 7.58 -10.71 0.41
CA TYR A 135 6.21 -10.22 0.55
C TYR A 135 5.38 -11.26 1.32
N ASP A 136 4.80 -10.86 2.46
CA ASP A 136 3.72 -11.62 3.05
C ASP A 136 2.42 -11.42 2.23
N PRO A 137 1.39 -12.27 2.41
CA PRO A 137 0.15 -12.15 1.65
C PRO A 137 -0.53 -10.79 1.79
N GLN A 138 -0.42 -10.16 2.96
CA GLN A 138 -1.03 -8.85 3.20
C GLN A 138 -0.28 -7.75 2.44
N ALA A 139 1.05 -7.78 2.44
CA ALA A 139 1.88 -6.82 1.72
C ALA A 139 1.61 -6.88 0.20
N LEU A 140 1.45 -8.08 -0.36
CA LEU A 140 1.18 -8.25 -1.79
C LEU A 140 -0.19 -7.68 -2.14
N SER A 141 -1.22 -8.08 -1.39
CA SER A 141 -2.59 -7.65 -1.62
C SER A 141 -2.81 -6.17 -1.37
N ASN A 142 -2.18 -5.58 -0.35
CA ASN A 142 -2.28 -4.16 -0.06
C ASN A 142 -1.60 -3.32 -1.15
N SER A 143 -0.45 -3.78 -1.67
CA SER A 143 0.23 -3.13 -2.79
C SER A 143 -0.65 -3.14 -4.04
N ALA A 144 -1.25 -4.29 -4.35
CA ALA A 144 -2.17 -4.45 -5.47
C ALA A 144 -3.39 -3.54 -5.34
N TRP A 145 -4.04 -3.54 -4.18
CA TRP A 145 -5.19 -2.68 -3.91
C TRP A 145 -4.84 -1.19 -4.02
N ALA A 146 -3.73 -0.76 -3.43
CA ALA A 146 -3.29 0.64 -3.48
C ALA A 146 -3.07 1.11 -4.91
N LEU A 147 -2.33 0.32 -5.70
CA LEU A 147 -2.06 0.61 -7.10
C LEU A 147 -3.34 0.66 -7.94
N ALA A 148 -4.25 -0.30 -7.75
CA ALA A 148 -5.49 -0.36 -8.52
C ALA A 148 -6.39 0.87 -8.24
N GLN A 149 -6.47 1.28 -6.98
CA GLN A 149 -7.25 2.44 -6.57
C GLN A 149 -6.75 3.75 -7.18
N MET A 150 -5.42 3.97 -7.17
CA MET A 150 -4.82 5.15 -7.79
C MET A 150 -5.20 5.26 -9.27
N SER A 151 -5.30 4.15 -9.99
CA SER A 151 -5.65 4.13 -11.41
C SER A 151 -7.15 4.24 -11.67
N SER A 152 -7.99 3.72 -10.77
CA SER A 152 -9.45 3.87 -10.88
C SER A 152 -9.92 5.29 -10.60
N GLU A 153 -9.21 6.03 -9.74
CA GLU A 153 -9.56 7.41 -9.35
C GLU A 153 -9.14 8.44 -10.43
N ILE A 154 -8.17 8.11 -11.29
CA ILE A 154 -7.63 9.02 -12.33
C ILE A 154 -8.31 8.84 -13.70
N GLY A 155 -9.10 7.77 -13.90
CA GLY A 155 -9.90 7.57 -15.14
C GLY A 155 -9.08 7.46 -16.43
N LEU A 156 -7.76 7.26 -16.33
CA LEU A 156 -6.86 7.07 -17.47
C LEU A 156 -6.64 5.59 -17.75
N ASP A 157 -6.25 5.26 -18.98
CA ASP A 157 -5.77 3.93 -19.35
C ASP A 157 -4.67 3.49 -18.38
N VAL A 158 -4.84 2.30 -17.78
CA VAL A 158 -3.84 1.67 -16.89
C VAL A 158 -2.48 1.67 -17.61
N PRO A 159 -1.42 2.29 -17.08
CA PRO A 159 -0.12 2.32 -17.74
C PRO A 159 0.47 0.91 -17.97
N ALA A 160 1.32 0.77 -19.00
CA ALA A 160 1.90 -0.52 -19.35
C ALA A 160 2.73 -1.14 -18.21
N TRP A 161 3.51 -0.33 -17.49
CA TRP A 161 4.28 -0.79 -16.33
C TRP A 161 3.36 -1.35 -15.23
N GLN A 162 2.17 -0.77 -15.07
CA GLN A 162 1.24 -1.20 -14.04
C GLN A 162 0.55 -2.51 -14.42
N ARG A 163 0.18 -2.69 -15.69
CA ARG A 163 -0.28 -3.99 -16.19
C ARG A 163 0.76 -5.08 -15.97
N GLN A 164 2.04 -4.79 -16.28
CA GLN A 164 3.14 -5.72 -16.03
C GLN A 164 3.29 -6.04 -14.54
N TRP A 165 3.13 -5.05 -13.66
CA TRP A 165 3.15 -5.25 -12.22
C TRP A 165 2.05 -6.20 -11.76
N PHE A 166 0.80 -5.99 -12.19
CA PHE A 166 -0.31 -6.87 -11.81
C PHE A 166 -0.16 -8.29 -12.34
N ALA A 167 0.33 -8.47 -13.57
CA ALA A 167 0.65 -9.78 -14.11
C ALA A 167 1.73 -10.48 -13.26
N ALA A 168 2.81 -9.77 -12.90
CA ALA A 168 3.89 -10.32 -12.09
C ALA A 168 3.43 -10.64 -10.66
N ALA A 169 2.58 -9.79 -10.05
CA ALA A 169 2.02 -10.01 -8.73
C ALA A 169 1.09 -11.23 -8.70
N ALA A 170 0.28 -11.42 -9.74
CA ALA A 170 -0.59 -12.60 -9.87
C ALA A 170 0.22 -13.90 -9.99
N GLU A 171 1.31 -13.89 -10.78
CA GLU A 171 2.23 -15.02 -10.84
C GLU A 171 2.98 -15.26 -9.53
N ALA A 172 3.33 -14.20 -8.81
CA ALA A 172 3.94 -14.33 -7.49
C ALA A 172 2.97 -14.98 -6.48
N ALA A 173 1.70 -14.56 -6.48
CA ALA A 173 0.66 -15.13 -5.63
C ALA A 173 0.40 -16.62 -5.90
N ARG A 174 0.60 -17.07 -7.15
CA ARG A 174 0.44 -18.49 -7.55
C ARG A 174 1.57 -19.39 -7.06
N ARG A 175 2.72 -18.83 -6.68
CA ARG A 175 3.87 -19.66 -6.26
C ARG A 175 3.51 -20.48 -5.00
N PRO A 176 4.00 -21.73 -4.88
CA PRO A 176 3.78 -22.54 -3.70
C PRO A 176 4.15 -21.80 -2.42
N GLY A 177 3.21 -21.71 -1.47
CA GLY A 177 3.42 -21.07 -0.17
C GLY A 177 3.32 -19.54 -0.16
N ALA A 178 3.28 -18.85 -1.30
CA ALA A 178 3.27 -17.38 -1.33
C ALA A 178 2.05 -16.76 -0.63
N MET A 179 0.88 -17.40 -0.79
CA MET A 179 -0.36 -17.02 -0.12
C MET A 179 -0.72 -17.93 1.06
N ALA A 180 0.25 -18.69 1.60
CA ALA A 180 -0.01 -19.55 2.76
C ALA A 180 -0.38 -18.73 3.99
N GLY A 181 -1.43 -19.15 4.69
CA GLY A 181 -1.95 -18.42 5.86
C GLY A 181 -2.61 -17.08 5.55
N ALA A 182 -2.79 -16.74 4.26
CA ALA A 182 -3.48 -15.53 3.85
C ALA A 182 -4.92 -15.51 4.40
N LYS A 183 -5.31 -14.38 4.98
CA LYS A 183 -6.69 -14.15 5.43
C LYS A 183 -7.62 -13.92 4.21
N PRO A 184 -8.94 -14.16 4.34
CA PRO A 184 -9.90 -13.84 3.29
C PRO A 184 -9.77 -12.41 2.74
N GLN A 185 -9.50 -11.43 3.61
CA GLN A 185 -9.23 -10.05 3.22
C GLN A 185 -8.06 -9.91 2.22
N ALA A 186 -6.95 -10.65 2.41
CA ALA A 186 -5.81 -10.56 1.50
C ALA A 186 -6.18 -11.13 0.12
N TRP A 187 -6.87 -12.28 0.07
CA TRP A 187 -7.37 -12.84 -1.18
C TRP A 187 -8.35 -11.90 -1.88
N SER A 188 -9.32 -11.37 -1.13
CA SER A 188 -10.34 -10.46 -1.63
C SER A 188 -9.72 -9.18 -2.22
N ASN A 189 -8.78 -8.55 -1.51
CA ASN A 189 -8.08 -7.36 -1.98
C ASN A 189 -7.29 -7.61 -3.27
N LEU A 190 -6.58 -8.74 -3.38
CA LEU A 190 -5.84 -9.08 -4.59
C LEU A 190 -6.77 -9.28 -5.78
N LEU A 191 -7.82 -10.10 -5.62
CA LEU A 191 -8.78 -10.39 -6.70
C LEU A 191 -9.57 -9.15 -7.12
N TYR A 192 -9.97 -8.31 -6.15
CA TYR A 192 -10.61 -7.03 -6.42
C TYR A 192 -9.71 -6.08 -7.21
N ALA A 193 -8.44 -5.97 -6.82
CA ALA A 193 -7.47 -5.13 -7.51
C ALA A 193 -7.23 -5.59 -8.96
N LEU A 194 -7.11 -6.90 -9.19
CA LEU A 194 -6.99 -7.49 -10.53
C LEU A 194 -8.23 -7.19 -11.40
N ALA A 195 -9.42 -7.23 -10.80
CA ALA A 195 -10.66 -6.88 -11.48
C ALA A 195 -10.75 -5.41 -11.88
N LEU A 196 -10.33 -4.48 -10.99
CA LEU A 196 -10.29 -3.05 -11.30
C LEU A 196 -9.45 -2.75 -12.55
N VAL A 197 -8.30 -3.42 -12.69
CA VAL A 197 -7.40 -3.22 -13.84
C VAL A 197 -7.64 -4.19 -15.00
N ARG A 198 -8.71 -5.00 -14.93
CA ARG A 198 -9.08 -6.02 -15.93
C ARG A 198 -7.96 -7.03 -16.22
N GLN A 199 -7.09 -7.30 -15.25
CA GLN A 199 -6.07 -8.34 -15.35
C GLN A 199 -6.71 -9.68 -14.99
N GLN A 200 -6.59 -10.67 -15.88
CA GLN A 200 -7.08 -12.01 -15.60
C GLN A 200 -6.17 -12.69 -14.56
N PRO A 201 -6.71 -13.13 -13.41
CA PRO A 201 -5.97 -13.94 -12.45
C PRO A 201 -5.72 -15.35 -13.00
N PRO A 202 -4.59 -15.98 -12.65
CA PRO A 202 -4.41 -17.41 -12.88
C PRO A 202 -5.52 -18.22 -12.20
N PRO A 203 -6.10 -19.24 -12.87
CA PRO A 203 -7.20 -20.03 -12.32
C PRO A 203 -6.90 -20.65 -10.95
N GLU A 204 -5.64 -21.02 -10.70
CA GLU A 204 -5.19 -21.66 -9.46
C GLU A 204 -5.37 -20.79 -8.21
N LEU A 205 -5.46 -19.46 -8.38
CA LEU A 205 -5.75 -18.56 -7.27
C LEU A 205 -7.17 -18.75 -6.72
N PHE A 206 -8.12 -19.19 -7.55
CA PHE A 206 -9.49 -19.46 -7.12
C PHE A 206 -9.59 -20.78 -6.34
N ASP A 207 -8.90 -21.82 -6.80
CA ASP A 207 -8.80 -23.08 -6.06
C ASP A 207 -8.17 -22.83 -4.68
N ALA A 208 -7.03 -22.14 -4.64
CA ALA A 208 -6.29 -21.88 -3.41
C ALA A 208 -7.05 -21.02 -2.38
N SER A 209 -7.99 -20.18 -2.82
CA SER A 209 -8.77 -19.30 -1.94
C SER A 209 -10.09 -19.92 -1.46
N THR A 210 -10.59 -20.98 -2.10
CA THR A 210 -11.91 -21.58 -1.81
C THR A 210 -12.04 -22.02 -0.35
N ASP A 211 -11.05 -22.74 0.17
CA ASP A 211 -11.07 -23.24 1.56
C ASP A 211 -10.98 -22.11 2.58
N VAL A 212 -10.21 -21.07 2.25
CA VAL A 212 -10.02 -19.90 3.12
C VAL A 212 -11.33 -19.13 3.29
N PHE A 213 -12.06 -18.91 2.19
CA PHE A 213 -13.36 -18.23 2.23
C PHE A 213 -14.44 -19.06 2.91
N THR A 214 -14.44 -20.38 2.68
CA THR A 214 -15.38 -21.30 3.35
C THR A 214 -15.22 -21.22 4.87
N ALA A 215 -13.99 -21.25 5.36
CA ALA A 215 -13.73 -21.24 6.80
C ALA A 215 -13.97 -19.85 7.43
N ASN A 216 -13.46 -18.78 6.81
CA ASN A 216 -13.26 -17.50 7.49
C ASN A 216 -13.81 -16.28 6.75
N GLY A 217 -14.41 -16.43 5.56
CA GLY A 217 -14.91 -15.30 4.78
C GLY A 217 -15.95 -14.48 5.55
N ASN A 218 -15.82 -13.16 5.53
CA ASN A 218 -16.88 -12.25 5.98
C ASN A 218 -17.69 -11.74 4.77
N VAL A 219 -18.77 -11.00 5.02
CA VAL A 219 -19.66 -10.50 3.97
C VAL A 219 -18.91 -9.64 2.93
N GLN A 220 -18.05 -8.74 3.40
CA GLN A 220 -17.31 -7.82 2.53
C GLN A 220 -16.32 -8.58 1.63
N ASP A 221 -15.53 -9.47 2.21
CA ASP A 221 -14.49 -10.22 1.49
C ASP A 221 -15.10 -11.11 0.40
N CYS A 222 -16.21 -11.79 0.73
CA CYS A 222 -16.98 -12.61 -0.21
C CYS A 222 -17.62 -11.77 -1.33
N THR A 223 -18.23 -10.63 -0.98
CA THR A 223 -18.92 -9.77 -1.95
C THR A 223 -17.95 -9.12 -2.93
N ASN A 224 -16.80 -8.62 -2.45
CA ASN A 224 -15.74 -8.08 -3.29
C ASN A 224 -15.20 -9.13 -4.27
N THR A 225 -15.06 -10.38 -3.82
CA THR A 225 -14.57 -11.47 -4.68
C THR A 225 -15.62 -11.86 -5.73
N LEU A 226 -16.90 -11.94 -5.35
CA LEU A 226 -17.99 -12.17 -6.29
C LEU A 226 -18.10 -11.06 -7.34
N TRP A 227 -17.96 -9.80 -6.92
CA TRP A 227 -17.91 -8.65 -7.83
C TRP A 227 -16.73 -8.77 -8.79
N ALA A 228 -15.54 -9.11 -8.28
CA ALA A 228 -14.35 -9.29 -9.11
C ALA A 228 -14.55 -10.39 -10.16
N MET A 229 -15.13 -11.54 -9.78
CA MET A 229 -15.49 -12.61 -10.70
C MET A 229 -16.47 -12.13 -11.78
N ALA A 230 -17.50 -11.37 -11.40
CA ALA A 230 -18.48 -10.83 -12.36
C ALA A 230 -17.85 -9.84 -13.34
N VAL A 231 -17.01 -8.92 -12.86
CA VAL A 231 -16.29 -7.92 -13.67
C VAL A 231 -15.35 -8.59 -14.67
N LEU A 232 -14.68 -9.65 -14.26
CA LEU A 232 -13.76 -10.42 -15.12
C LEU A 232 -14.45 -11.51 -15.95
N GLN A 233 -15.78 -11.66 -15.80
CA GLN A 233 -16.61 -12.69 -16.45
C GLN A 233 -16.14 -14.13 -16.15
N LEU A 234 -15.68 -14.36 -14.93
CA LEU A 234 -15.17 -15.63 -14.47
C LEU A 234 -16.24 -16.44 -13.73
N ARG A 235 -16.13 -17.76 -13.85
CA ARG A 235 -16.99 -18.73 -13.17
C ARG A 235 -16.12 -19.74 -12.46
N HIS A 236 -16.43 -20.00 -11.19
CA HIS A 236 -15.70 -20.97 -10.38
C HIS A 236 -16.65 -21.68 -9.43
N ALA A 237 -17.04 -22.91 -9.77
CA ALA A 237 -18.10 -23.63 -9.07
C ALA A 237 -17.80 -23.82 -7.57
N GLY A 238 -16.54 -24.10 -7.22
CA GLY A 238 -16.12 -24.26 -5.83
C GLY A 238 -16.30 -22.98 -5.00
N LEU A 239 -15.90 -21.84 -5.55
CA LEU A 239 -16.04 -20.54 -4.87
C LEU A 239 -17.50 -20.10 -4.82
N GLU A 240 -18.25 -20.28 -5.89
CA GLU A 240 -19.68 -19.96 -5.93
C GLU A 240 -20.46 -20.75 -4.88
N ALA A 241 -20.11 -22.03 -4.68
CA ALA A 241 -20.69 -22.86 -3.62
C ALA A 241 -20.23 -22.39 -2.22
N ALA A 242 -18.93 -22.14 -2.04
CA ALA A 242 -18.38 -21.64 -0.78
C ALA A 242 -19.05 -20.33 -0.34
N PHE A 243 -19.20 -19.36 -1.25
CA PHE A 243 -19.84 -18.07 -0.97
C PHE A 243 -21.32 -18.21 -0.67
N ARG A 244 -22.05 -19.05 -1.42
CA ARG A 244 -23.47 -19.31 -1.15
C ARG A 244 -23.68 -19.85 0.26
N ASN A 245 -22.88 -20.83 0.66
CA ASN A 245 -22.97 -21.43 1.99
C ASN A 245 -22.57 -20.40 3.07
N ARG A 246 -21.42 -19.76 2.90
CA ARG A 246 -20.88 -18.83 3.90
C ARG A 246 -21.76 -17.59 4.11
N LEU A 247 -22.22 -16.98 3.02
CA LEU A 247 -23.13 -15.83 3.11
C LEU A 247 -24.49 -16.26 3.70
N GLY A 248 -24.99 -17.45 3.35
CA GLY A 248 -26.19 -18.01 3.96
C GLY A 248 -26.07 -18.17 5.48
N GLU A 249 -24.95 -18.69 5.98
CA GLU A 249 -24.65 -18.78 7.41
C GLU A 249 -24.61 -17.42 8.10
N LEU A 250 -23.92 -16.44 7.49
CA LEU A 250 -23.78 -15.10 8.06
C LEU A 250 -25.13 -14.38 8.15
N LEU A 251 -25.97 -14.49 7.12
CA LEU A 251 -27.32 -13.92 7.10
C LEU A 251 -28.24 -14.50 8.17
N GLN A 252 -28.07 -15.79 8.49
CA GLN A 252 -28.84 -16.42 9.58
C GLN A 252 -28.38 -15.95 10.97
N ARG A 253 -27.11 -15.57 11.12
CA ARG A 253 -26.52 -15.13 12.40
C ARG A 253 -26.73 -13.65 12.68
N ASP A 254 -26.75 -12.82 11.64
CA ASP A 254 -26.96 -11.37 11.75
C ASP A 254 -27.70 -10.83 10.50
N PRO A 255 -29.03 -10.74 10.55
CA PRO A 255 -29.84 -10.24 9.44
C PRO A 255 -29.58 -8.77 9.07
N GLU A 256 -29.05 -7.95 10.00
CA GLU A 256 -28.81 -6.52 9.77
C GLU A 256 -27.52 -6.25 8.97
N CYS A 257 -26.56 -7.17 8.98
CA CYS A 257 -25.37 -7.12 8.12
C CYS A 257 -25.71 -7.07 6.61
N ALA A 258 -26.89 -7.55 6.20
CA ALA A 258 -27.34 -7.57 4.81
C ALA A 258 -27.65 -6.16 4.24
N VAL A 259 -27.96 -5.19 5.11
CA VAL A 259 -28.49 -3.88 4.71
C VAL A 259 -27.38 -2.82 4.64
N CYS A 260 -26.28 -2.99 5.38
CA CYS A 260 -25.20 -1.98 5.46
C CYS A 260 -24.05 -2.17 4.46
N SER A 261 -23.89 -3.33 3.81
CA SER A 261 -22.73 -3.62 2.96
C SER A 261 -22.84 -3.16 1.50
N VAL A 262 -23.92 -2.45 1.11
CA VAL A 262 -24.03 -1.80 -0.22
C VAL A 262 -23.61 -0.33 -0.19
N HIS A 263 -22.93 0.13 0.87
CA HIS A 263 -22.12 1.35 0.76
C HIS A 263 -20.80 1.03 0.04
N VAL A 264 -20.92 0.82 -1.27
CA VAL A 264 -19.87 1.23 -2.20
C VAL A 264 -19.71 2.73 -1.96
N ARG A 265 -18.76 3.13 -1.10
CA ARG A 265 -18.21 4.48 -1.21
C ARG A 265 -17.49 4.50 -2.55
N MET A 266 -18.22 4.97 -3.56
CA MET A 266 -17.70 5.48 -4.81
C MET A 266 -16.62 6.53 -4.53
#